data_AF-Q30XP1-F1
#
_entry.id   AF-Q30XP1-F1
#
_cell.length_a   1.000
_cell.length_b   1.000
_cell.length_c   1.000
_cell.angle_alpha   90.00
_cell.angle_beta   90.00
_cell.angle_gamma   90.00
#
_symmetry.space_group_name_H-M   'P 1'
#
loop_
_entity.id
_entity.type
_entity.pdbx_description
1 polymer ?
#
loop_
_entity_poly.entity_id
_entity_poly.type
_entity_poly.pdbx_seq_one_letter_code
_entity_poly.pdbx_strand_id
1 'polypeptide(L)'
;MQHILIKVYGHISPAGEALECALRNEQPQKEDGTEALERNGDMLLISYEGMYYPIEEVVDIVRQALQPATEGKIDYIDMDAWTLTRYTISAGTMTEATRSLNHVMAYSGH
;
A
#
# COMPACT_ATOMS: atom_id res chain seq x y z
N MET A 1 -23.86 4.03 -6.64
CA MET A 1 -22.58 4.76 -6.69
C MET A 1 -21.76 4.24 -5.53
N GLN A 2 -20.59 3.66 -5.80
CA GLN A 2 -19.72 3.15 -4.75
C GLN A 2 -19.10 4.34 -4.01
N HIS A 3 -19.20 4.34 -2.69
CA HIS A 3 -18.44 5.27 -1.86
C HIS A 3 -17.03 4.70 -1.70
N ILE A 4 -16.13 5.06 -2.62
CA ILE A 4 -14.71 4.75 -2.47
C ILE A 4 -14.16 5.70 -1.41
N LEU A 5 -13.88 5.16 -0.23
CA LEU A 5 -13.30 5.91 0.89
C LEU A 5 -11.79 5.72 0.92
N ILE A 6 -11.29 4.53 0.57
CA ILE A 6 -9.88 4.18 0.67
C ILE A 6 -9.33 3.76 -0.69
N LYS A 7 -8.16 4.28 -1.04
CA LYS A 7 -7.34 3.79 -2.16
C LYS A 7 -5.97 3.41 -1.65
N VAL A 8 -5.47 2.24 -2.04
CA VAL A 8 -4.13 1.76 -1.66
C VAL A 8 -3.38 1.32 -2.89
N TYR A 9 -2.19 1.90 -3.08
CA TYR A 9 -1.30 1.54 -4.18
C TYR A 9 0.11 1.37 -3.68
N GLY A 10 0.82 0.35 -4.14
CA GLY A 10 2.17 0.13 -3.68
C GLY A 10 2.93 -0.92 -4.46
N HIS A 11 4.21 -1.00 -4.16
CA HIS A 11 5.05 -2.08 -4.60
C HIS A 11 6.11 -2.40 -3.55
N ILE A 12 6.54 -3.65 -3.50
CA ILE A 12 7.59 -4.13 -2.62
C ILE A 12 8.47 -5.08 -3.43
N SER A 13 9.78 -4.87 -3.40
CA SER A 13 10.77 -5.75 -4.03
C SER A 13 12.08 -5.79 -3.21
N PRO A 14 12.76 -6.94 -3.13
CA PRO A 14 12.26 -8.26 -3.49
C PRO A 14 11.22 -8.74 -2.49
N ALA A 15 10.22 -9.47 -2.98
CA ALA A 15 9.15 -10.06 -2.20
C ALA A 15 9.15 -11.59 -2.37
N GLY A 16 9.45 -12.29 -1.27
CA GLY A 16 9.42 -13.75 -1.22
C GLY A 16 8.00 -14.31 -1.12
N GLU A 17 7.84 -15.61 -1.39
CA GLU A 17 6.55 -16.32 -1.32
C GLU A 17 5.90 -16.24 0.07
N ALA A 18 6.70 -16.24 1.14
CA ALA A 18 6.19 -16.12 2.50
C ALA A 18 5.50 -14.76 2.77
N LEU A 19 6.11 -13.67 2.28
CA LEU A 19 5.53 -12.32 2.38
C LEU A 19 4.26 -12.23 1.54
N GLU A 20 4.29 -12.75 0.32
CA GLU A 20 3.11 -12.78 -0.55
C GLU A 20 1.94 -13.53 0.10
N CYS A 21 2.19 -14.73 0.62
CA CYS A 21 1.17 -15.54 1.26
C CYS A 21 0.57 -14.83 2.49
N ALA A 22 1.42 -14.23 3.32
CA ALA A 22 0.96 -13.46 4.49
C ALA A 22 0.10 -12.26 4.07
N LEU A 23 0.54 -11.47 3.09
CA LEU A 23 -0.22 -10.31 2.62
C LEU A 23 -1.53 -10.69 1.94
N ARG A 24 -1.57 -11.81 1.21
CA ARG A 24 -2.77 -12.29 0.50
C ARG A 24 -3.90 -12.65 1.46
N ASN A 25 -3.57 -13.17 2.65
CA ASN A 25 -4.57 -13.48 3.68
C ASN A 25 -5.23 -12.24 4.28
N GLU A 26 -4.54 -11.11 4.30
CA GLU A 26 -5.05 -9.83 4.82
C GLU A 26 -5.71 -8.95 3.75
N GLN A 27 -5.69 -9.35 2.47
CA GLN A 27 -6.29 -8.50 1.43
C GLN A 27 -7.83 -8.55 1.52
N PRO A 28 -8.50 -7.38 1.56
CA PRO A 28 -9.94 -7.34 1.40
C PRO A 28 -10.35 -7.80 0.00
N GLN A 29 -11.48 -8.50 -0.08
CA GLN A 29 -12.05 -8.87 -1.36
C GLN A 29 -12.54 -7.61 -2.09
N LYS A 30 -12.12 -7.43 -3.36
CA LYS A 30 -12.63 -6.37 -4.22
C LYS A 30 -13.99 -6.78 -4.79
N GLU A 31 -14.91 -5.83 -4.89
CA GLU A 31 -16.25 -6.09 -5.42
C GLU A 31 -16.24 -6.51 -6.90
N ASP A 32 -15.21 -6.10 -7.66
CA ASP A 32 -15.01 -6.48 -9.06
C ASP A 32 -14.46 -7.92 -9.23
N GLY A 33 -14.20 -8.62 -8.13
CA GLY A 33 -13.65 -9.98 -8.13
C GLY A 33 -12.16 -10.05 -8.50
N THR A 34 -11.49 -8.91 -8.68
CA THR A 34 -10.04 -8.86 -8.91
C THR A 34 -9.27 -8.96 -7.60
N GLU A 35 -8.02 -9.39 -7.68
CA GLU A 35 -7.13 -9.42 -6.52
C GLU A 35 -6.51 -8.04 -6.28
N ALA A 36 -6.31 -7.68 -5.01
CA ALA A 36 -5.59 -6.47 -4.63
C ALA A 36 -4.07 -6.62 -4.73
N LEU A 37 -3.58 -7.86 -4.85
CA LEU A 37 -2.16 -8.21 -4.95
C LEU A 37 -1.85 -8.91 -6.25
N GLU A 38 -0.92 -8.34 -7.00
CA GLU A 38 -0.39 -8.93 -8.23
C GLU A 38 1.10 -9.20 -8.06
N ARG A 39 1.56 -10.37 -8.52
CA ARG A 39 2.98 -10.70 -8.55
C ARG A 39 3.57 -10.44 -9.93
N ASN A 40 4.67 -9.68 -9.97
CA ASN A 40 5.46 -9.44 -11.16
C ASN A 40 6.93 -9.77 -10.88
N GLY A 41 7.34 -11.01 -11.19
CA GLY A 41 8.70 -11.47 -10.93
C GLY A 41 9.03 -11.57 -9.44
N ASP A 42 9.97 -10.75 -8.98
CA ASP A 42 10.35 -10.60 -7.57
C ASP A 42 9.61 -9.46 -6.86
N MET A 43 8.74 -8.73 -7.57
CA MET A 43 7.99 -7.60 -7.03
C MET A 43 6.54 -8.00 -6.75
N LEU A 44 6.01 -7.54 -5.62
CA LEU A 44 4.57 -7.55 -5.35
C LEU A 44 4.00 -6.15 -5.55
N LEU A 45 2.88 -6.06 -6.26
CA LEU A 45 2.11 -4.85 -6.50
C LEU A 45 0.82 -4.88 -5.68
N ILE A 46 0.51 -3.78 -5.00
CA ILE A 46 -0.75 -3.55 -4.29
C ILE A 46 -1.58 -2.57 -5.11
N SER A 47 -2.83 -2.92 -5.42
CA SER A 47 -3.80 -2.05 -6.09
C SER A 47 -5.21 -2.32 -5.59
N TYR A 48 -5.68 -1.45 -4.69
CA TYR A 48 -6.97 -1.57 -4.05
C TYR A 48 -7.73 -0.24 -4.06
N GLU A 49 -9.03 -0.31 -4.29
CA GLU A 49 -9.98 0.78 -4.11
C GLU A 49 -11.26 0.22 -3.49
N GLY A 50 -11.73 0.81 -2.39
CA GLY A 50 -12.93 0.34 -1.71
C GLY A 50 -13.28 1.11 -0.45
N MET A 51 -14.07 0.48 0.42
CA MET A 51 -14.59 1.11 1.64
C MET A 51 -13.63 0.97 2.83
N TYR A 52 -12.82 -0.09 2.87
CA TYR A 52 -11.95 -0.40 4.00
C TYR A 52 -10.72 -1.16 3.54
N TYR A 53 -9.55 -0.83 4.11
CA TYR A 53 -8.33 -1.58 3.91
C TYR A 53 -7.59 -1.73 5.25
N PRO A 54 -7.20 -2.96 5.65
CA PRO A 54 -6.48 -3.23 6.91
C PRO A 54 -5.01 -2.82 6.79
N ILE A 55 -4.77 -1.51 6.73
CA ILE A 55 -3.43 -0.98 6.44
C ILE A 55 -2.44 -1.25 7.58
N GLU A 56 -2.89 -1.24 8.83
CA GLU A 56 -2.02 -1.47 9.99
C GLU A 56 -1.48 -2.92 9.98
N GLU A 57 -2.36 -3.90 9.76
CA GLU A 57 -1.99 -5.31 9.67
C GLU A 57 -1.07 -5.59 8.48
N VAL A 58 -1.39 -5.02 7.30
CA VAL A 58 -0.55 -5.13 6.11
C VAL A 58 0.84 -4.56 6.35
N VAL A 59 0.91 -3.37 6.96
CA VAL A 59 2.17 -2.70 7.27
C VAL A 59 3.00 -3.50 8.27
N ASP A 60 2.38 -4.09 9.29
CA ASP A 60 3.07 -4.88 10.30
C ASP A 60 3.61 -6.20 9.73
N ILE A 61 2.89 -6.83 8.80
CA ILE A 61 3.40 -7.99 8.04
C ILE A 61 4.62 -7.58 7.22
N VAL A 62 4.56 -6.45 6.51
CA VAL A 62 5.68 -5.95 5.71
C VAL A 62 6.89 -5.68 6.60
N ARG A 63 6.72 -4.99 7.74
CA ARG A 63 7.79 -4.69 8.71
C ARG A 63 8.53 -5.94 9.16
N GLN A 64 7.80 -7.03 9.41
CA GLN A 64 8.38 -8.31 9.85
C GLN A 64 9.18 -9.03 8.75
N ALA A 65 8.90 -8.74 7.49
CA ALA A 65 9.53 -9.38 6.35
C ALA A 65 10.66 -8.55 5.70
N LEU A 66 10.93 -7.33 6.20
CA LEU A 66 11.94 -6.45 5.62
C LEU A 66 13.34 -7.06 5.71
N GLN A 67 14.06 -6.99 4.59
CA GLN A 67 15.48 -7.35 4.50
C GLN A 67 16.27 -6.13 4.03
N PRO A 68 17.60 -6.07 4.24
CA PRO A 68 18.40 -4.93 3.77
C PRO A 68 18.27 -4.61 2.27
N ALA A 69 17.92 -5.61 1.45
CA ALA A 69 17.68 -5.44 0.02
C ALA A 69 16.25 -4.98 -0.34
N THR A 70 15.32 -4.95 0.63
CA THR A 70 13.93 -4.58 0.40
C THR A 70 13.79 -3.08 0.20
N GLU A 71 13.13 -2.74 -0.91
CA GLU A 71 12.73 -1.40 -1.32
C GLU A 71 11.26 -1.40 -1.73
N GLY A 72 10.65 -0.23 -1.69
CA GLY A 72 9.28 -0.06 -2.15
C GLY A 72 8.55 1.08 -1.49
N LYS A 73 7.24 1.13 -1.74
CA LYS A 73 6.34 2.07 -1.09
C LYS A 73 4.92 1.56 -1.07
N ILE A 74 4.15 2.04 -0.09
CA ILE A 74 2.70 1.85 0.00
C ILE A 74 2.06 3.21 0.25
N ASP A 75 1.19 3.63 -0.65
CA ASP A 75 0.41 4.86 -0.59
C ASP A 75 -1.01 4.49 -0.12
N TYR A 76 -1.40 4.93 1.07
CA TYR A 76 -2.75 4.82 1.62
C TYR A 76 -3.44 6.18 1.54
N ILE A 77 -4.53 6.24 0.78
CA ILE A 77 -5.29 7.47 0.53
C ILE A 77 -6.66 7.31 1.18
N ASP A 78 -6.92 8.17 2.17
CA ASP A 78 -8.22 8.33 2.80
C ASP A 78 -8.94 9.52 2.14
N MET A 79 -10.00 9.22 1.40
CA MET A 79 -10.82 10.17 0.67
C MET A 79 -11.80 10.92 1.57
N ASP A 80 -12.12 10.40 2.76
CA ASP A 80 -12.99 11.06 3.74
C ASP A 80 -12.19 12.08 4.57
N ALA A 81 -11.06 11.65 5.12
CA ALA A 81 -10.13 12.52 5.84
C ALA A 81 -9.32 13.43 4.91
N TRP A 82 -9.34 13.16 3.59
CA TRP A 82 -8.58 13.87 2.56
C TRP A 82 -7.07 13.88 2.85
N THR A 83 -6.52 12.68 3.09
CA THR A 83 -5.11 12.48 3.44
C THR A 83 -4.43 11.41 2.60
N LEU A 84 -3.11 11.54 2.46
CA LEU A 84 -2.20 10.52 1.94
C LEU A 84 -1.21 10.17 3.04
N THR A 85 -1.18 8.90 3.43
CA THR A 85 -0.10 8.31 4.24
C THR A 85 0.77 7.46 3.32
N ARG A 86 2.03 7.85 3.18
CA ARG A 86 3.04 7.10 2.42
C ARG A 86 3.95 6.35 3.37
N TYR A 87 3.98 5.03 3.23
CA TYR A 87 5.00 4.16 3.79
C TYR A 87 6.10 3.98 2.74
N THR A 88 7.33 4.35 3.06
CA THR A 88 8.50 4.21 2.17
C THR A 88 9.42 3.17 2.76
N ILE A 89 9.82 2.20 1.96
CA ILE A 89 10.72 1.12 2.34
C ILE A 89 12.05 1.34 1.63
N SER A 90 13.13 1.42 2.40
CA SER A 90 14.48 1.55 1.86
C SER A 90 15.47 0.91 2.82
N ALA A 91 16.41 0.15 2.26
CA ALA A 91 17.47 -0.54 3.01
C ALA A 91 16.93 -1.39 4.18
N GLY A 92 15.78 -2.05 4.00
CA GLY A 92 15.15 -2.86 5.04
C GLY A 92 14.53 -2.09 6.21
N THR A 93 14.38 -0.77 6.07
CA THR A 93 13.67 0.08 7.02
C THR A 93 12.43 0.65 6.37
N MET A 94 11.38 0.89 7.17
CA MET A 94 10.18 1.53 6.67
C MET A 94 9.85 2.78 7.49
N THR A 95 9.63 3.87 6.78
CA THR A 95 9.24 5.17 7.35
C THR A 95 7.86 5.55 6.85
N GLU A 96 7.08 6.24 7.67
CA GLU A 96 5.75 6.74 7.30
C GLU A 96 5.70 8.26 7.30
N ALA A 97 4.89 8.83 6.40
CA ALA A 97 4.61 10.26 6.35
C ALA A 97 3.17 10.50 5.89
N THR A 98 2.40 11.22 6.70
CA THR A 98 1.04 11.64 6.37
C THR A 98 1.00 13.09 5.94
N ARG A 99 0.25 13.39 4.87
CA ARG A 99 0.00 14.74 4.36
C ARG A 99 -1.47 14.90 4.01
N SER A 100 -2.02 16.10 4.21
CA SER A 100 -3.32 16.43 3.63
C SER A 100 -3.20 16.52 2.11
N LEU A 101 -4.17 15.99 1.37
CA LEU A 101 -4.21 16.07 -0.09
C LEU A 101 -4.36 17.53 -0.58
N ASN A 102 -4.84 18.45 0.27
CA ASN A 102 -4.82 19.90 -0.01
C ASN A 102 -3.39 20.43 -0.22
N HIS A 103 -2.40 19.84 0.45
CA HIS A 103 -0.99 20.22 0.31
C HIS A 103 -0.34 19.60 -0.94
N VAL A 104 -0.86 18.47 -1.43
CA VAL A 104 -0.33 17.76 -2.61
C VAL A 104 -0.74 18.44 -3.92
N MET A 105 -1.91 19.07 -3.97
CA MET A 105 -2.38 19.85 -5.13
C MET A 105 -1.70 21.23 -5.29
N ALA A 106 -0.99 21.72 -4.29
CA ALA A 106 -0.25 22.98 -4.39
C ALA A 106 1.07 22.85 -5.19
N TYR A 107 1.52 21.63 -5.49
CA TYR A 107 2.82 21.37 -6.13
C TYR A 107 2.72 20.74 -7.54
N SER A 108 1.53 20.70 -8.15
CA SER A 108 1.32 20.22 -9.53
C SER A 108 1.17 21.37 -10.54
N GLY A 109 1.98 22.40 -10.40
CA GLY A 109 2.02 23.50 -11.36
C GLY A 109 3.31 24.29 -11.24
N HIS A 110 4.37 23.82 -11.90
CA HIS A 110 5.43 24.61 -12.53
C HIS A 110 5.98 23.81 -13.71
#